data_AF-A0A6C0ENA8-F1
#
_entry.id   AF-A0A6C0ENA8-F1
#
_cell.length_a   1.000
_cell.length_b   1.000
_cell.length_c   1.000
_cell.angle_alpha   90.00
_cell.angle_beta   90.00
_cell.angle_gamma   90.00
#
_symmetry.space_group_name_H-M   'P 1'
#
loop_
_entity.id
_entity.type
_entity.pdbx_description
1 polymer ?
#
loop_
_entity_poly.entity_id
_entity_poly.type
_entity_poly.pdbx_seq_one_letter_code
_entity_poly.pdbx_strand_id
1 'polypeptide(L)'
;MNRARKDKLREQIDGLDVHEHAQVFSIIKRYTEEYTKTQSGVLVSSESLPDTCIEEMERLVAFYVDQRSRMDADERARKSLRKE
;
A
#
# COMPACT_ATOMS: atom_id res chain seq x y z
N MET A 1 3.29 18.85 3.22
CA MET A 1 4.00 17.71 2.58
C MET A 1 4.12 17.85 1.06
N ASN A 2 5.14 17.24 0.44
CA ASN A 2 5.44 17.35 -1.00
C ASN A 2 4.45 16.53 -1.85
N ARG A 3 3.84 17.15 -2.88
CA ARG A 3 2.85 16.53 -3.80
C ARG A 3 3.39 15.24 -4.44
N ALA A 4 4.66 15.24 -4.82
CA ALA A 4 5.34 14.09 -5.40
C ALA A 4 5.33 12.84 -4.50
N ARG A 5 5.35 13.03 -3.16
CA ARG A 5 5.30 11.91 -2.20
C ARG A 5 3.91 11.26 -2.19
N LYS A 6 2.84 12.08 -2.22
CA LYS A 6 1.46 11.60 -2.27
C LYS A 6 1.16 10.87 -3.59
N ASP A 7 1.64 11.41 -4.71
CA ASP A 7 1.48 10.77 -6.02
C ASP A 7 2.20 9.41 -6.09
N LYS A 8 3.45 9.34 -5.60
CA LYS A 8 4.19 8.08 -5.52
C LYS A 8 3.47 7.04 -4.65
N LEU A 9 2.99 7.43 -3.47
CA LEU A 9 2.26 6.52 -2.59
C LEU A 9 0.99 6.00 -3.26
N ARG A 10 0.25 6.87 -3.96
CA ARG A 10 -0.94 6.48 -4.70
C ARG A 10 -0.63 5.42 -5.75
N GLU A 11 0.39 5.62 -6.58
CA GLU A 11 0.80 4.63 -7.59
C GLU A 11 1.14 3.27 -6.96
N GLN A 12 1.81 3.28 -5.79
CA GLN A 12 2.13 2.04 -5.09
C GLN A 12 0.89 1.35 -4.53
N ILE A 13 -0.07 2.11 -3.99
CA ILE A 13 -1.35 1.59 -3.51
C ILE A 13 -2.15 0.97 -4.66
N ASP A 14 -2.19 1.61 -5.83
CA ASP A 14 -2.91 1.09 -7.00
C ASP A 14 -2.39 -0.31 -7.44
N GLY A 15 -1.14 -0.65 -7.14
CA GLY A 15 -0.52 -1.95 -7.42
C GLY A 15 -0.68 -3.02 -6.33
N LEU A 16 -1.37 -2.70 -5.23
CA LEU A 16 -1.66 -3.62 -4.14
C LEU A 16 -2.91 -4.47 -4.43
N ASP A 17 -3.02 -5.62 -3.78
CA ASP A 17 -4.20 -6.48 -3.86
C ASP A 17 -5.33 -6.03 -2.93
N VAL A 18 -6.50 -6.67 -3.04
CA VAL A 18 -7.70 -6.33 -2.27
C VAL A 18 -7.52 -6.41 -0.74
N HIS A 19 -6.71 -7.35 -0.25
CA HIS A 19 -6.44 -7.51 1.18
C HIS A 19 -5.46 -6.44 1.68
N GLU A 20 -4.41 -6.16 0.89
CA GLU A 20 -3.48 -5.06 1.15
C GLU A 20 -4.24 -3.70 1.15
N HIS A 21 -5.18 -3.48 0.22
CA HIS A 21 -6.07 -2.32 0.18
C HIS A 21 -6.91 -2.20 1.45
N ALA A 22 -7.50 -3.31 1.91
CA ALA A 22 -8.30 -3.33 3.13
C ALA A 22 -7.47 -2.92 4.36
N GLN A 23 -6.21 -3.35 4.44
CA GLN A 23 -5.30 -2.95 5.51
C GLN A 23 -4.92 -1.47 5.42
N VAL A 24 -4.60 -0.95 4.23
CA VAL A 24 -4.36 0.49 4.03
C VAL A 24 -5.58 1.30 4.45
N PHE A 25 -6.78 0.87 4.09
CA PHE A 25 -8.01 1.53 4.50
C PHE A 25 -8.25 1.50 6.02
N SER A 26 -7.82 0.42 6.70
CA SER A 26 -7.89 0.35 8.16
C SER A 26 -7.04 1.41 8.84
N ILE A 27 -5.90 1.80 8.25
CA ILE A 27 -5.07 2.92 8.72
C ILE A 27 -5.88 4.21 8.59
N ILE A 28 -6.40 4.50 7.40
CA ILE A 28 -7.15 5.72 7.10
C ILE A 28 -8.32 5.91 8.07
N LYS A 29 -9.07 4.84 8.36
CA LYS A 29 -10.20 4.85 9.30
C LYS A 29 -9.84 5.29 10.73
N ARG A 30 -8.58 5.20 11.14
CA ARG A 30 -8.14 5.69 12.46
C ARG A 30 -7.99 7.21 12.50
N TYR A 31 -7.85 7.84 11.35
CA TYR A 31 -7.54 9.26 11.22
C TYR A 31 -8.69 10.07 10.60
N THR A 32 -9.63 9.44 9.92
CA THR A 32 -10.81 10.11 9.37
C THR A 32 -12.00 9.15 9.22
N GLU A 33 -13.20 9.70 9.40
CA GLU A 33 -14.47 9.05 9.03
C GLU A 33 -15.03 9.61 7.70
N GLU A 34 -14.37 10.63 7.14
CA GLU A 34 -14.78 11.31 5.91
C GLU A 34 -14.24 10.57 4.69
N TYR A 35 -15.00 9.57 4.24
CA TYR A 35 -14.73 8.83 3.02
C TYR A 35 -16.03 8.48 2.30
N THR A 36 -15.95 8.39 0.97
CA THR A 36 -17.11 8.02 0.16
C THR A 36 -16.99 6.56 -0.26
N LYS A 37 -17.93 5.73 0.20
CA LYS A 37 -18.00 4.34 -0.23
C LYS A 37 -18.73 4.23 -1.56
N THR A 38 -18.15 3.49 -2.50
CA THR A 38 -18.76 3.17 -3.80
C THR A 38 -19.00 1.65 -3.88
N GLN A 39 -19.63 1.19 -4.97
CA GLN A 39 -19.79 -0.25 -5.21
C GLN A 39 -18.45 -0.97 -5.44
N SER A 40 -17.45 -0.25 -5.94
CA SER A 40 -16.14 -0.79 -6.31
C SER A 40 -15.02 -0.49 -5.30
N GLY A 41 -15.26 0.34 -4.29
CA GLY A 41 -14.21 0.69 -3.33
C GLY A 41 -14.55 1.88 -2.44
N VAL A 42 -13.50 2.62 -2.05
CA VAL A 42 -13.60 3.79 -1.18
C VAL A 42 -12.78 4.93 -1.78
N LEU A 43 -13.39 6.12 -1.83
CA LEU A 43 -12.74 7.36 -2.24
C LEU A 43 -12.41 8.17 -0.98
N VAL A 44 -11.14 8.57 -0.86
CA VAL A 44 -10.63 9.36 0.27
C VAL A 44 -9.87 10.56 -0.29
N SER A 45 -10.13 11.75 0.24
CA SER A 45 -9.36 12.93 -0.13
C SER A 45 -8.00 12.88 0.57
N SER A 46 -6.91 13.00 -0.19
CA SER A 46 -5.56 13.05 0.39
C SER A 46 -5.25 14.40 1.06
N GLU A 47 -6.10 15.41 0.85
CA GLU A 47 -5.96 16.74 1.47
C GLU A 47 -6.45 16.77 2.92
N SER A 48 -7.42 15.91 3.27
CA SER A 48 -7.96 15.80 4.62
C SER A 48 -7.16 14.87 5.53
N LEU A 49 -6.18 14.15 4.98
CA LEU A 49 -5.38 13.19 5.75
C LEU A 49 -4.18 13.87 6.43
N PRO A 50 -3.99 13.68 7.75
CA PRO A 50 -2.83 14.20 8.45
C PRO A 50 -1.55 13.50 7.96
N ASP A 51 -0.42 14.19 8.05
CA ASP A 51 0.86 13.67 7.58
C ASP A 51 1.25 12.35 8.28
N THR A 52 0.88 12.17 9.55
CA THR A 52 1.07 10.93 10.31
C THR A 52 0.35 9.73 9.69
N CYS A 53 -0.86 9.92 9.18
CA CYS A 53 -1.60 8.87 8.47
C CYS A 53 -0.86 8.46 7.19
N ILE A 54 -0.31 9.44 6.48
CA ILE A 54 0.40 9.19 5.22
C ILE A 54 1.71 8.44 5.48
N GLU A 55 2.44 8.80 6.53
CA GLU A 55 3.65 8.07 6.92
C GLU A 55 3.37 6.62 7.34
N GLU A 56 2.28 6.37 8.04
CA GLU A 56 1.89 4.99 8.39
C GLU A 56 1.52 4.18 7.15
N MET A 57 0.77 4.77 6.22
CA MET A 57 0.47 4.12 4.94
C MET A 57 1.75 3.79 4.18
N GLU A 58 2.70 4.73 4.07
CA GLU A 58 3.97 4.48 3.38
C GLU A 58 4.78 3.35 4.01
N ARG A 59 4.83 3.26 5.35
CA ARG A 59 5.53 2.15 6.03
C ARG A 59 4.89 0.81 5.70
N LEU A 60 3.55 0.74 5.69
CA LEU A 60 2.84 -0.48 5.35
C LEU A 60 3.04 -0.87 3.88
N VAL A 61 2.95 0.08 2.97
CA VAL A 61 3.16 -0.14 1.54
C VAL A 61 4.60 -0.57 1.25
N ALA A 62 5.59 0.07 1.86
CA ALA A 62 6.99 -0.30 1.74
C ALA A 62 7.24 -1.73 2.24
N PHE A 63 6.58 -2.13 3.33
CA PHE A 63 6.64 -3.51 3.83
C PHE A 63 6.13 -4.51 2.78
N TYR A 64 4.98 -4.26 2.15
CA TYR A 64 4.46 -5.16 1.11
C TYR A 64 5.38 -5.27 -0.11
N VAL A 65 5.94 -4.15 -0.56
CA VAL A 65 6.89 -4.13 -1.67
C VAL A 65 8.16 -4.93 -1.34
N ASP A 66 8.72 -4.76 -0.13
CA ASP A 66 9.87 -5.53 0.34
C ASP A 66 9.56 -7.03 0.44
N GLN A 67 8.41 -7.39 1.01
CA GLN A 67 7.99 -8.79 1.12
C GLN A 67 7.86 -9.46 -0.25
N ARG A 68 7.22 -8.78 -1.22
CA ARG A 68 7.07 -9.29 -2.59
C ARG A 68 8.44 -9.52 -3.25
N SER A 69 9.36 -8.57 -3.09
CA SER A 69 10.73 -8.69 -3.61
C SER A 69 11.49 -9.88 -3.01
N ARG A 70 11.34 -10.13 -1.71
CA ARG A 70 11.96 -11.28 -1.03
C ARG A 70 11.38 -12.60 -1.50
N MET A 71 10.06 -12.69 -1.63
CA MET A 71 9.39 -13.89 -2.13
C MET A 71 9.84 -14.24 -3.56
N ASP A 72 9.97 -13.24 -4.42
CA ASP A 72 10.48 -13.41 -5.79
C ASP A 72 11.94 -13.90 -5.80
N ALA A 73 12.78 -13.35 -4.91
CA ALA A 73 14.17 -13.78 -4.76
C ALA A 73 14.25 -15.25 -4.30
N ASP A 74 13.46 -15.63 -3.30
CA ASP A 74 13.38 -16.99 -2.78
C ASP A 74 12.85 -17.98 -3.81
N GLU A 75 11.86 -17.58 -4.63
CA GLU A 75 11.37 -18.42 -5.72
C GLU A 75 12.45 -18.64 -6.79
N ARG A 76 13.20 -17.59 -7.16
CA ARG A 76 14.32 -17.71 -8.11
C ARG A 76 15.41 -18.66 -7.58
N ALA A 77 15.78 -18.51 -6.31
CA ALA A 77 16.76 -19.39 -5.67
C ALA A 77 16.29 -20.86 -5.63
N ARG A 78 15.01 -21.12 -5.33
CA ARG A 78 14.45 -22.47 -5.37
C ARG A 78 14.45 -23.06 -6.78
N LYS A 79 14.18 -22.25 -7.81
CA LYS A 79 14.19 -22.72 -9.22
C LYS A 79 15.59 -23.05 -9.71
N SER A 80 16.63 -22.33 -9.27
CA SER A 80 18.01 -22.65 -9.64
C SER A 80 18.47 -23.97 -9.02
N LEU A 81 18.13 -24.22 -7.75
CA LEU A 81 18.50 -25.46 -7.05
C LEU A 81 17.83 -26.73 -7.61
N ARG A 82 16.70 -26.61 -8.33
CA ARG A 82 16.00 -27.75 -8.95
C ARG A 82 16.53 -28.13 -10.34
N LYS A 83 17.43 -27.32 -10.92
CA LYS A 83 18.00 -27.56 -12.26
C LYS A 83 19.33 -28.32 -12.22
N GLU A 84 19.84 -28.60 -11.04
CA GLU A 84 20.96 -29.53 -10.77
C GLU A 84 20.42 -30.90 -10.35
#